data_AF-A0A2T5KLS6-F1
#
_entry.id   AF-A0A2T5KLS6-F1
#
_cell.length_a   1.000
_cell.length_b   1.000
_cell.length_c   1.000
_cell.angle_alpha   90.00
_cell.angle_beta   90.00
_cell.angle_gamma   90.00
#
_symmetry.space_group_name_H-M   'P 1'
#
loop_
_entity.id
_entity.type
_entity.pdbx_description
1 polymer ?
#
loop_
_entity_poly.entity_id
_entity_poly.type
_entity_poly.pdbx_seq_one_letter_code
_entity_poly.pdbx_strand_id
1 'polypeptide(L)'
;MTDSNTRCTSCQFGGDGGRADTHDLLNQANQWLQYARGLIELLAEFVHESDAVDCPRMALALEAIGSLTRLAAQRTAEAHAQMTWERAAVPRT
;
A
#
# COMPACT_ATOMS: atom_id res chain seq x y z
N MET A 1 35.25 27.53 -28.42
CA MET A 1 33.85 27.12 -28.60
C MET A 1 33.76 25.67 -28.17
N THR A 2 33.50 25.44 -26.89
CA THR A 2 33.39 24.11 -26.28
C THR A 2 31.92 23.75 -26.18
N ASP A 3 31.54 22.64 -26.81
CA ASP A 3 30.19 22.09 -26.85
C ASP A 3 29.65 21.84 -25.45
N SER A 4 28.57 22.53 -25.11
CA SER A 4 27.73 22.25 -23.95
C SER A 4 26.97 20.95 -24.20
N ASN A 5 27.62 19.82 -23.93
CA ASN A 5 26.98 18.51 -23.82
C ASN A 5 26.17 18.45 -22.52
N THR A 6 25.07 19.21 -22.48
CA THR A 6 24.03 19.12 -21.45
C THR A 6 23.31 17.79 -21.66
N ARG A 7 23.91 16.70 -21.16
CA ARG A 7 23.19 15.44 -20.99
C ARG A 7 21.99 15.73 -20.11
N CYS A 8 20.82 15.67 -20.74
CA CYS A 8 19.52 15.70 -20.09
C CYS A 8 19.51 14.62 -19.00
N THR A 9 19.64 15.03 -17.73
CA THR A 9 19.60 14.15 -16.55
C THR A 9 18.23 13.54 -16.29
N SER A 10 17.25 13.82 -17.16
CA SER A 10 15.87 13.30 -17.10
C SER A 10 15.77 11.80 -17.39
N CYS A 11 16.76 11.21 -18.10
CA CYS A 11 16.65 9.84 -18.60
C CYS A 11 17.41 8.78 -17.77
N GLN A 12 17.97 9.11 -16.59
CA GLN A 12 18.72 8.18 -15.75
C GLN A 12 17.93 7.63 -14.54
N PHE A 13 16.65 7.33 -14.72
CA PHE A 13 15.88 6.54 -13.75
C PHE A 13 15.44 5.17 -14.31
N GLY A 14 16.29 4.58 -15.15
CA GLY A 14 16.26 3.15 -15.45
C GLY A 14 17.34 2.44 -14.63
N GLY A 15 17.01 1.98 -13.42
CA GLY A 15 17.96 1.31 -12.53
C GLY A 15 17.34 0.98 -11.17
N ASP A 16 16.89 -0.27 -11.06
CA ASP A 16 16.37 -1.01 -9.90
C ASP A 16 16.91 -0.52 -8.52
N GLY A 17 16.02 0.07 -7.72
CA GLY A 17 16.36 0.75 -6.47
C GLY A 17 15.16 1.40 -5.76
N GLY A 18 14.09 0.64 -5.51
CA GLY A 18 13.17 0.91 -4.39
C GLY A 18 11.90 1.74 -4.64
N ARG A 19 11.46 1.96 -5.89
CA ARG A 19 10.07 2.40 -6.15
C ARG A 19 9.23 1.20 -6.58
N ALA A 20 8.34 0.76 -5.69
CA ALA A 20 7.28 -0.19 -6.05
C ALA A 20 6.44 0.41 -7.17
N ASP A 21 6.17 -0.37 -8.22
CA ASP A 21 5.26 0.06 -9.28
C ASP A 21 3.83 0.23 -8.72
N THR A 22 2.97 0.98 -9.42
CA THR A 22 1.56 1.12 -9.06
C THR A 22 0.89 -0.24 -8.84
N HIS A 23 1.22 -1.24 -9.67
CA HIS A 23 0.74 -2.60 -9.48
C HIS A 23 1.19 -3.20 -8.15
N ASP A 24 2.47 -3.08 -7.81
CA ASP A 24 3.05 -3.60 -6.57
C ASP A 24 2.46 -2.92 -5.33
N LEU A 25 2.21 -1.61 -5.40
CA LEU A 25 1.58 -0.85 -4.32
C LEU A 25 0.14 -1.32 -4.08
N LEU A 26 -0.64 -1.52 -5.15
CA LEU A 26 -2.01 -2.03 -5.04
C LEU A 26 -2.05 -3.49 -4.57
N ASN A 27 -1.10 -4.31 -5.01
CA ASN A 27 -0.97 -5.68 -4.56
C ASN A 27 -0.63 -5.75 -3.05
N GLN A 28 0.30 -4.92 -2.58
CA GLN A 28 0.61 -4.79 -1.16
C GLN A 28 -0.62 -4.30 -0.37
N ALA A 29 -1.35 -3.30 -0.86
CA ALA A 29 -2.56 -2.82 -0.22
C ALA A 29 -3.59 -3.95 -0.06
N ASN A 30 -3.81 -4.73 -1.13
CA ASN A 30 -4.70 -5.87 -1.11
C ASN A 30 -4.26 -6.92 -0.08
N GLN A 31 -2.97 -7.26 -0.01
CA GLN A 31 -2.46 -8.22 0.99
C GLN A 31 -2.77 -7.79 2.42
N TRP A 32 -2.55 -6.51 2.76
CA TRP A 32 -2.88 -5.99 4.09
C TRP A 32 -4.37 -6.06 4.41
N LEU A 33 -5.24 -5.79 3.42
CA LEU A 33 -6.68 -5.94 3.59
C LEU A 33 -7.11 -7.40 3.78
N GLN A 34 -6.47 -8.35 3.10
CA GLN A 34 -6.77 -9.78 3.29
C GLN A 34 -6.34 -10.25 4.68
N TYR A 35 -5.19 -9.79 5.20
CA TYR A 35 -4.81 -10.09 6.58
C TYR A 35 -5.79 -9.49 7.60
N ALA A 36 -6.22 -8.24 7.39
CA ALA A 36 -7.21 -7.61 8.25
C ALA A 36 -8.53 -8.38 8.23
N ARG A 37 -8.97 -8.82 7.05
CA ARG A 37 -10.17 -9.65 6.88
C ARG A 37 -10.07 -10.98 7.62
N GLY A 38 -8.96 -11.71 7.46
CA GLY A 38 -8.76 -12.98 8.15
C GLY A 38 -8.78 -12.82 9.68
N LEU A 39 -8.23 -11.72 10.20
CA LEU A 39 -8.32 -11.39 11.63
C LEU A 39 -9.77 -11.10 12.06
N ILE A 40 -10.55 -10.37 11.25
CA ILE A 40 -11.96 -10.12 11.54
C ILE A 40 -12.76 -11.42 11.58
N GLU A 41 -12.54 -12.32 10.60
CA GLU A 41 -13.21 -13.63 10.53
C GLU A 41 -12.87 -14.48 11.76
N LEU A 42 -11.59 -14.58 12.14
CA LEU A 42 -11.16 -15.29 13.35
C LEU A 42 -11.76 -14.70 14.64
N LEU A 43 -11.84 -13.37 14.75
CA LEU A 43 -12.48 -12.73 15.90
C LEU A 43 -13.99 -13.01 15.96
N ALA A 44 -14.66 -13.05 14.81
CA ALA A 44 -16.07 -13.39 14.74
C ALA A 44 -16.32 -14.85 15.19
N GLU A 45 -15.46 -15.78 14.80
CA GLU A 45 -15.48 -17.17 15.26
C GLU A 45 -15.30 -17.24 16.79
N PHE A 46 -14.30 -16.55 17.35
CA PHE A 46 -14.09 -16.53 18.79
C PHE A 46 -15.26 -15.96 19.58
N VAL A 47 -15.89 -14.89 19.10
CA VAL A 47 -17.07 -14.29 19.75
C VAL A 47 -18.27 -15.24 19.70
N HIS A 48 -18.40 -16.02 18.62
CA HIS A 48 -19.49 -16.98 18.49
C HIS A 48 -19.30 -18.24 19.33
N GLU A 49 -18.07 -18.74 19.43
CA GLU A 49 -17.76 -20.02 20.08
C GLU A 49 -17.42 -19.90 21.57
N SER A 50 -17.09 -18.71 22.07
CA SER A 50 -16.66 -18.53 23.46
C SER A 50 -17.81 -18.10 24.38
N ASP A 51 -17.97 -18.79 25.51
CA ASP A 51 -18.90 -18.41 26.58
C ASP A 51 -18.57 -17.04 27.21
N ALA A 52 -17.32 -16.58 27.08
CA ALA A 52 -16.87 -15.25 27.49
C ALA A 52 -15.76 -14.73 26.55
N VAL A 53 -15.83 -13.43 26.22
CA VAL A 53 -14.83 -12.76 25.37
C VAL A 53 -13.71 -12.18 26.23
N ASP A 54 -12.45 -12.50 25.89
CA ASP A 54 -11.26 -11.84 26.45
C ASP A 54 -11.12 -10.43 25.85
N CYS A 55 -11.71 -9.44 26.53
CA CYS A 55 -11.73 -8.04 26.06
C CYS A 55 -10.33 -7.45 25.81
N PRO A 56 -9.32 -7.64 26.68
CA PRO A 56 -7.94 -7.21 26.38
C PRO A 56 -7.39 -7.79 25.07
N ARG A 57 -7.59 -9.09 24.83
CA ARG A 57 -7.11 -9.74 23.61
C ARG A 57 -7.88 -9.28 22.37
N MET A 58 -9.18 -9.05 22.51
CA MET A 58 -10.04 -8.47 21.48
C MET A 58 -9.57 -7.05 21.10
N ALA A 59 -9.27 -6.21 22.09
CA ALA A 59 -8.77 -4.85 21.86
C ALA A 59 -7.44 -4.86 21.07
N LEU A 60 -6.50 -5.74 21.46
CA LEU A 60 -5.23 -5.90 20.74
C LEU A 60 -5.43 -6.32 19.27
N ALA A 61 -6.35 -7.24 19.01
CA ALA A 61 -6.63 -7.70 17.66
C ALA A 61 -7.30 -6.60 16.81
N LEU A 62 -8.19 -5.79 17.41
CA LEU A 62 -8.79 -4.63 16.75
C LEU A 62 -7.74 -3.54 16.43
N GLU A 63 -6.76 -3.31 17.30
CA GLU A 63 -5.63 -2.41 17.03
C GLU A 63 -4.77 -2.92 15.85
N ALA A 64 -4.54 -4.23 15.78
CA ALA A 64 -3.85 -4.85 14.65
C ALA A 64 -4.62 -4.64 13.33
N ILE A 65 -5.94 -4.87 13.33
CA ILE A 65 -6.81 -4.61 12.17
C ILE A 65 -6.74 -3.14 11.73
N GLY A 66 -6.77 -2.20 12.68
CA GLY A 66 -6.63 -0.77 12.41
C GLY A 66 -5.28 -0.45 11.75
N SER A 67 -4.20 -1.05 12.25
CA SER A 67 -2.85 -0.88 11.70
C SER A 67 -2.72 -1.43 10.28
N LEU A 68 -3.24 -2.63 10.02
CA LEU A 68 -3.26 -3.25 8.68
C LEU A 68 -4.05 -2.42 7.68
N THR A 69 -5.23 -1.94 8.09
CA THR A 69 -6.09 -1.07 7.26
C THR A 69 -5.38 0.25 6.91
N ARG A 70 -4.66 0.84 7.87
CA ARG A 70 -3.88 2.05 7.65
C ARG A 70 -2.74 1.83 6.65
N LEU A 71 -2.02 0.71 6.75
CA LEU A 71 -0.96 0.36 5.78
C LEU A 71 -1.54 0.19 4.37
N ALA A 72 -2.70 -0.45 4.23
CA ALA A 72 -3.38 -0.57 2.94
C ALA A 72 -3.76 0.79 2.34
N ALA A 73 -4.29 1.70 3.16
CA ALA A 73 -4.66 3.05 2.75
C ALA A 73 -3.45 3.85 2.27
N GLN A 74 -2.32 3.77 2.97
CA GLN A 74 -1.06 4.42 2.58
C GLN A 74 -0.58 3.94 1.21
N ARG A 75 -0.54 2.61 0.99
CA ARG A 75 -0.13 2.04 -0.30
C ARG A 75 -1.06 2.42 -1.45
N THR A 76 -2.36 2.47 -1.17
CA THR A 76 -3.36 2.93 -2.15
C THR A 76 -3.14 4.41 -2.51
N ALA A 77 -2.84 5.26 -1.53
CA ALA A 77 -2.56 6.67 -1.76
C ALA A 77 -1.27 6.88 -2.58
N GLU A 78 -0.22 6.10 -2.29
CA GLU A 78 1.03 6.08 -3.08
C GLU A 78 0.76 5.66 -4.54
N ALA A 79 -0.02 4.59 -4.74
CA ALA A 79 -0.40 4.13 -6.06
C ALA A 79 -1.19 5.18 -6.84
N HIS A 80 -2.14 5.84 -6.18
CA HIS A 80 -2.93 6.90 -6.77
C HIS A 80 -2.05 8.10 -7.17
N ALA A 81 -1.15 8.53 -6.29
CA ALA A 81 -0.19 9.58 -6.62
C ALA A 81 0.62 9.20 -7.87
N GLN A 82 1.19 7.99 -7.91
CA GLN A 82 1.97 7.52 -9.07
C GLN A 82 1.14 7.54 -10.37
N MET A 83 -0.07 7.01 -10.38
CA MET A 83 -0.95 7.05 -11.56
C MET A 83 -1.25 8.48 -12.02
N THR A 84 -1.44 9.42 -11.08
CA THR A 84 -1.68 10.83 -11.45
C THR A 84 -0.48 11.48 -12.12
N TRP A 85 0.74 11.17 -11.66
CA TRP A 85 1.97 11.64 -12.30
C TRP A 85 2.16 11.03 -13.69
N GLU A 86 1.96 9.72 -13.83
CA GLU A 86 2.04 9.02 -15.12
C GLU A 86 1.05 9.60 -16.13
N ARG A 87 -0.19 9.82 -15.71
CA ARG A 87 -1.23 10.42 -16.56
C ARG A 87 -0.89 11.86 -16.98
N ALA A 88 -0.26 12.64 -16.11
CA ALA A 88 0.17 14.01 -16.43
C ALA A 88 1.39 14.05 -17.36
N ALA A 89 2.24 13.02 -17.31
CA ALA A 89 3.42 12.90 -18.16
C ALA A 89 3.11 12.47 -19.61
N VAL A 90 1.94 11.87 -19.85
CA VAL A 90 1.49 11.53 -21.22
C VAL A 90 0.97 12.79 -21.92
N PRO A 91 1.64 13.29 -22.98
CA PRO A 91 1.17 14.44 -23.73
C PRO A 91 -0.14 14.10 -24.44
N ARG A 92 -1.18 14.90 -24.18
CA ARG A 92 -2.48 14.78 -24.85
C ARG A 92 -2.33 15.26 -26.30
N THR A 93 -2.23 14.31 -27.24
CA THR A 93 -2.29 14.55 -28.69
C THR A 93 -3.72 14.85 -29.14
#